data_AF-A0A3D1U9J9-F1
#
_entry.id   AF-A0A3D1U9J9-F1
#
_cell.length_a   1.000
_cell.length_b   1.000
_cell.length_c   1.000
_cell.angle_alpha   90.00
_cell.angle_beta   90.00
_cell.angle_gamma   90.00
#
_symmetry.space_group_name_H-M   'P 1'
#
loop_
_entity.id
_entity.type
_entity.pdbx_description
1 polymer ?
#
loop_
_entity_poly.entity_id
_entity_poly.type
_entity_poly.pdbx_seq_one_letter_code
_entity_poly.pdbx_strand_id
1 'polypeptide(L)'
;MSVKKAVVLAAGYGTRLRPFTCVTPKPLLPVWGESMLARVVRQLRTWGVEEIVVNCHYLHEQIEAWCAANGCRASYEPEILGTGGALNPLRDWIGADDFYLVNGDIVFERFDGFADRKAFAQGDVIGLAVVTKEGPRTIEVEPSRNIVTCWRSPDPGYEGTFTYCGIALLKASILDYVQPQGASSIVQAYERATMDGRFVLAVEPKNLLWTDAGTVSRYLEVNEEGASNAFDALPQISAALEELHLTGPVSFLGARGSNRCFFKVGDAVIVVYDDAARGENARYAAHARWLASKGVAVPKVLAARPDLKMLVLENAGSTDLVAYAHRVGTLAAYKPVVEALAAFGKLGDADDLPPLEPAFDAALWRQEQDLFKEFALGRRYGRACPEGVEKDFAKMAEVLEKEPRALVHRDFQSSNILWKNGKMRIIDFQGMRRGPALYDLASLLYDPYARVADADRKALAALYARESGLAQTHVAETLPFAAAQRLVQALGAYGRLASVGQPGFARFILPALENLLAAADEAELDALGGLAEELIAIEMKHAHTHAAHVHGRAKD
;
A
#
# COMPACT_ATOMS: atom_id res chain seq x y z
N MET A 1 43.87 15.55 -9.00
CA MET A 1 43.11 16.76 -8.63
C MET A 1 41.83 16.35 -7.92
N SER A 2 41.34 17.14 -6.96
CA SER A 2 40.03 16.93 -6.33
C SER A 2 38.91 17.27 -7.33
N VAL A 3 37.87 16.44 -7.41
CA VAL A 3 36.72 16.68 -8.30
C VAL A 3 35.81 17.67 -7.60
N LYS A 4 35.52 18.80 -8.25
CA LYS A 4 34.83 19.94 -7.61
C LYS A 4 33.33 20.00 -7.88
N LYS A 5 32.85 19.32 -8.93
CA LYS A 5 31.47 19.40 -9.42
C LYS A 5 30.70 18.12 -9.16
N ALA A 6 29.41 18.26 -8.84
CA ALA A 6 28.47 17.14 -8.78
C ALA A 6 27.09 17.52 -9.33
N VAL A 7 26.47 16.56 -10.01
CA VAL A 7 25.06 16.59 -10.40
C VAL A 7 24.32 15.54 -9.56
N VAL A 8 23.25 15.95 -8.90
CA VAL A 8 22.39 15.10 -8.08
C VAL A 8 21.03 14.94 -8.75
N LEU A 9 20.61 13.69 -8.97
CA LEU A 9 19.39 13.34 -9.69
C LEU A 9 18.18 13.26 -8.75
N ALA A 10 17.24 14.21 -8.84
CA ALA A 10 16.12 14.39 -7.91
C ALA A 10 14.76 14.69 -8.59
N ALA A 11 14.64 14.57 -9.92
CA ALA A 11 13.42 14.91 -10.67
C ALA A 11 12.27 13.88 -10.61
N GLY A 12 12.46 12.70 -10.00
CA GLY A 12 11.49 11.60 -10.05
C GLY A 12 10.19 11.84 -9.26
N TYR A 13 9.06 11.33 -9.76
CA TYR A 13 7.74 11.42 -9.10
C TYR A 13 7.61 10.66 -7.77
N GLY A 14 8.48 9.67 -7.51
CA GLY A 14 8.43 8.88 -6.28
C GLY A 14 7.11 8.11 -6.06
N THR A 15 6.39 7.73 -7.12
CA THR A 15 5.04 7.15 -7.02
C THR A 15 4.94 5.88 -6.17
N ARG A 16 6.02 5.09 -6.10
CA ARG A 16 6.12 3.86 -5.29
C ARG A 16 6.16 4.11 -3.76
N LEU A 17 6.39 5.36 -3.35
CA LEU A 17 6.40 5.80 -1.96
C LEU A 17 5.16 6.61 -1.58
N ARG A 18 4.16 6.68 -2.45
CA ARG A 18 2.87 7.22 -2.05
C ARG A 18 2.32 6.36 -0.91
N PRO A 19 1.75 6.98 0.14
CA PRO A 19 1.24 8.35 0.17
C PRO A 19 2.24 9.44 0.59
N PHE A 20 3.44 9.11 1.07
CA PHE A 20 4.39 10.11 1.58
C PHE A 20 4.80 11.11 0.50
N THR A 21 5.01 10.61 -0.72
CA THR A 21 5.45 11.45 -1.83
C THR A 21 4.38 12.34 -2.41
N CYS A 22 3.11 12.25 -1.98
CA CYS A 22 2.07 13.14 -2.49
C CYS A 22 2.29 14.62 -2.14
N VAL A 23 3.09 14.89 -1.09
CA VAL A 23 3.35 16.26 -0.59
C VAL A 23 4.83 16.56 -0.35
N THR A 24 5.71 15.56 -0.52
CA THR A 24 7.15 15.71 -0.33
C THR A 24 7.92 14.93 -1.39
N PRO A 25 8.82 15.54 -2.18
CA PRO A 25 9.58 14.79 -3.18
C PRO A 25 10.47 13.75 -2.49
N LYS A 26 10.65 12.56 -3.11
CA LYS A 26 11.40 11.45 -2.50
C LYS A 26 12.78 11.87 -1.93
N PRO A 27 13.60 12.67 -2.62
CA PRO A 27 14.89 13.14 -2.09
C PRO A 27 14.79 13.91 -0.77
N LEU A 28 13.66 14.56 -0.49
CA LEU A 28 13.43 15.30 0.76
C LEU A 28 12.79 14.47 1.87
N LEU A 29 12.42 13.20 1.60
CA LEU A 29 11.92 12.33 2.66
C LEU A 29 13.01 12.04 3.69
N PRO A 30 12.70 12.11 4.99
CA PRO A 30 13.67 11.89 6.06
C PRO A 30 14.05 10.41 6.20
N VAL A 31 15.33 10.15 6.44
CA VAL A 31 15.84 8.85 6.87
C VAL A 31 16.78 9.08 8.05
N TRP A 32 16.42 8.56 9.22
CA TRP A 32 17.15 8.75 10.48
C TRP A 32 17.34 10.23 10.85
N GLY A 33 16.28 11.03 10.67
CA GLY A 33 16.24 12.45 11.06
C GLY A 33 16.82 13.43 10.03
N GLU A 34 17.39 12.95 8.92
CA GLU A 34 17.96 13.78 7.86
C GLU A 34 17.38 13.38 6.48
N SER A 35 17.07 14.33 5.60
CA SER A 35 16.59 14.00 4.24
C SER A 35 17.62 13.22 3.42
N MET A 36 17.18 12.34 2.51
CA MET A 36 18.09 11.60 1.61
C MET A 36 19.04 12.54 0.85
N LEU A 37 18.52 13.66 0.36
CA LEU A 37 19.28 14.68 -0.36
C LEU A 37 20.34 15.36 0.51
N ALA A 38 20.00 15.71 1.76
CA ALA A 38 20.98 16.28 2.70
C ALA A 38 22.13 15.31 2.97
N ARG A 39 21.84 14.02 3.13
CA ARG A 39 22.86 12.97 3.30
C ARG A 39 23.78 12.89 2.09
N VAL A 40 23.23 12.89 0.87
CA VAL A 40 24.00 12.88 -0.38
C VAL A 40 24.90 14.11 -0.47
N VAL A 41 24.36 15.31 -0.23
CA VAL A 41 25.13 16.56 -0.27
C VAL A 41 26.24 16.56 0.78
N ARG A 42 25.94 16.18 2.03
CA ARG A 42 26.94 16.08 3.10
C ARG A 42 28.09 15.14 2.70
N GLN A 43 27.77 13.98 2.13
CA GLN A 43 28.76 13.02 1.68
C GLN A 43 29.61 13.56 0.51
N LEU A 44 29.01 14.25 -0.47
CA LEU A 44 29.73 14.91 -1.56
C LEU A 44 30.69 16.00 -1.04
N ARG A 45 30.28 16.78 -0.03
CA ARG A 45 31.15 17.78 0.61
C ARG A 45 32.38 17.14 1.26
N THR A 46 32.23 15.97 1.90
CA THR A 46 33.40 15.24 2.46
C THR A 46 34.38 14.74 1.39
N TRP A 47 33.95 14.60 0.13
CA TRP A 47 34.83 14.26 -1.00
C TRP A 47 35.50 15.48 -1.63
N GLY A 48 35.23 16.70 -1.11
CA GLY A 48 35.80 17.95 -1.59
C GLY A 48 35.04 18.59 -2.76
N VAL A 49 33.76 18.22 -2.96
CA VAL A 49 32.88 18.85 -3.95
C VAL A 49 32.46 20.25 -3.47
N GLU A 50 32.62 21.24 -4.33
CA GLU A 50 32.37 22.66 -4.07
C GLU A 50 31.10 23.16 -4.76
N GLU A 51 30.79 22.64 -5.94
CA GLU A 51 29.63 23.05 -6.72
C GLU A 51 28.69 21.86 -6.94
N ILE A 52 27.45 21.98 -6.47
CA ILE A 52 26.44 20.93 -6.55
C ILE A 52 25.21 21.47 -7.28
N VAL A 53 24.83 20.79 -8.36
CA VAL A 53 23.56 21.02 -9.06
C VAL A 53 22.60 19.87 -8.78
N VAL A 54 21.36 20.18 -8.43
CA VAL A 54 20.30 19.20 -8.19
C VAL A 54 19.21 19.38 -9.25
N ASN A 55 18.94 18.38 -10.08
CA ASN A 55 17.83 18.49 -11.04
C ASN A 55 16.49 18.21 -10.36
N CYS A 56 15.41 18.86 -10.81
CA CYS A 56 14.10 18.73 -10.18
C CYS A 56 12.95 18.89 -11.19
N HIS A 57 11.81 18.28 -10.88
CA HIS A 57 10.60 18.37 -11.72
C HIS A 57 9.35 18.26 -10.83
N TYR A 58 9.13 17.09 -10.23
CA TYR A 58 8.00 16.89 -9.32
C TYR A 58 8.22 17.63 -7.98
N LEU A 59 7.25 18.46 -7.59
CA LEU A 59 7.36 19.35 -6.41
C LEU A 59 8.66 20.17 -6.41
N HIS A 60 9.07 20.66 -7.59
CA HIS A 60 10.37 21.29 -7.79
C HIS A 60 10.59 22.47 -6.86
N GLU A 61 9.54 23.21 -6.51
CA GLU A 61 9.64 24.39 -5.64
C GLU A 61 10.23 24.03 -4.27
N GLN A 62 9.96 22.82 -3.77
CA GLN A 62 10.55 22.35 -2.50
C GLN A 62 12.04 22.04 -2.66
N ILE A 63 12.45 21.44 -3.79
CA ILE A 63 13.87 21.17 -4.08
C ILE A 63 14.63 22.48 -4.31
N GLU A 64 14.04 23.44 -5.03
CA GLU A 64 14.62 24.76 -5.28
C GLU A 64 14.83 25.53 -3.97
N ALA A 65 13.81 25.58 -3.11
CA ALA A 65 13.91 26.19 -1.78
C ALA A 65 14.97 25.50 -0.92
N TRP A 66 15.01 24.16 -0.94
CA TRP A 66 16.02 23.39 -0.23
C TRP A 66 17.44 23.69 -0.74
N CYS A 67 17.64 23.74 -2.05
CA CYS A 67 18.94 24.04 -2.66
C CYS A 67 19.43 25.44 -2.27
N ALA A 68 18.55 26.44 -2.35
CA ALA A 68 18.86 27.82 -1.97
C ALA A 68 19.33 27.94 -0.51
N ALA A 69 18.69 27.18 0.40
CA ALA A 69 19.05 27.15 1.82
C ALA A 69 20.37 26.40 2.11
N ASN A 70 20.79 25.47 1.26
CA ASN A 70 21.92 24.56 1.50
C ASN A 70 23.15 24.82 0.60
N GLY A 71 23.18 25.95 -0.11
CA GLY A 71 24.32 26.32 -0.97
C GLY A 71 24.48 25.40 -2.19
N CYS A 72 23.37 24.92 -2.74
CA CYS A 72 23.29 24.15 -3.98
C CYS A 72 22.54 24.94 -5.06
N ARG A 73 22.75 24.61 -6.33
CA ARG A 73 21.95 25.13 -7.45
C ARG A 73 20.89 24.13 -7.85
N ALA A 74 19.65 24.57 -8.03
CA ALA A 74 18.61 23.73 -8.63
C ALA A 74 18.62 23.87 -10.17
N SER A 75 18.28 22.78 -10.86
CA SER A 75 18.05 22.74 -12.31
C SER A 75 16.65 22.20 -12.56
N TYR A 76 15.67 23.10 -12.75
CA TYR A 76 14.30 22.71 -13.03
C TYR A 76 14.14 22.16 -14.46
N GLU A 77 13.45 21.04 -14.57
CA GLU A 77 13.07 20.41 -15.83
C GLU A 77 11.55 20.56 -16.03
N PRO A 78 11.07 21.30 -17.03
CA PRO A 78 9.64 21.41 -17.32
C PRO A 78 8.98 20.07 -17.67
N GLU A 79 9.75 19.14 -18.24
CA GLU A 79 9.39 17.76 -18.52
C GLU A 79 10.51 16.85 -18.04
N ILE A 80 10.21 15.64 -17.57
CA ILE A 80 11.26 14.71 -17.10
C ILE A 80 12.19 14.32 -18.24
N LEU A 81 13.46 14.72 -18.13
CA LEU A 81 14.49 14.45 -19.15
C LEU A 81 15.22 13.12 -18.93
N GLY A 82 14.88 12.37 -17.88
CA GLY A 82 15.60 11.16 -17.49
C GLY A 82 17.01 11.46 -16.97
N THR A 83 17.74 10.43 -16.57
CA THR A 83 19.03 10.58 -15.88
C THR A 83 20.15 11.08 -16.78
N GLY A 84 20.09 10.79 -18.08
CA GLY A 84 21.04 11.29 -19.09
C GLY A 84 20.62 12.67 -19.60
N GLY A 85 19.35 12.85 -19.94
CA GLY A 85 18.85 14.12 -20.50
C GLY A 85 18.96 15.29 -19.51
N ALA A 86 18.91 15.00 -18.20
CA ALA A 86 19.18 15.96 -17.11
C ALA A 86 20.55 16.65 -17.22
N LEU A 87 21.51 16.08 -17.95
CA LEU A 87 22.84 16.66 -18.15
C LEU A 87 22.87 17.69 -19.28
N ASN A 88 21.91 17.69 -20.20
CA ASN A 88 21.92 18.60 -21.36
C ASN A 88 21.88 20.09 -20.96
N PRO A 89 21.02 20.53 -20.01
CA PRO A 89 21.03 21.92 -19.55
C PRO A 89 22.31 22.31 -18.80
N LEU A 90 23.13 21.33 -18.39
CA LEU A 90 24.30 21.52 -17.54
C LEU A 90 25.62 21.42 -18.31
N ARG A 91 25.60 21.18 -19.64
CA ARG A 91 26.80 20.99 -20.47
C ARG A 91 27.83 22.10 -20.28
N ASP A 92 27.41 23.36 -20.39
CA ASP A 92 28.31 24.52 -20.24
C ASP A 92 28.86 24.65 -18.83
N TRP A 93 28.04 24.33 -17.81
CA TRP A 93 28.48 24.36 -16.42
C TRP A 93 29.45 23.22 -16.10
N ILE A 94 29.24 22.01 -16.65
CA ILE A 94 30.18 20.89 -16.52
C ILE A 94 31.50 21.25 -17.21
N GLY A 95 31.44 21.75 -18.44
CA GLY A 95 32.61 22.11 -19.23
C GLY A 95 33.47 20.88 -19.53
N ALA A 96 34.78 20.97 -19.26
CA ALA A 96 35.73 19.89 -19.44
C ALA A 96 36.08 19.16 -18.12
N ASP A 97 35.42 19.51 -17.02
CA ASP A 97 35.74 18.97 -15.70
C ASP A 97 35.11 17.59 -15.50
N ASP A 98 35.85 16.71 -14.82
CA ASP A 98 35.28 15.51 -14.23
C ASP A 98 34.24 15.90 -13.16
N PHE A 99 33.17 15.12 -13.04
CA PHE A 99 32.07 15.42 -12.12
C PHE A 99 31.47 14.16 -11.53
N TYR A 100 30.88 14.28 -10.34
CA TYR A 100 30.07 13.21 -9.77
C TYR A 100 28.65 13.24 -10.33
N LEU A 101 28.09 12.09 -10.64
CA LEU A 101 26.66 11.92 -10.88
C LEU A 101 26.10 11.00 -9.80
N VAL A 102 25.16 11.51 -9.01
CA VAL A 102 24.61 10.77 -7.85
C VAL A 102 23.09 10.83 -7.84
N ASN A 103 22.44 9.72 -7.55
CA ASN A 103 21.00 9.71 -7.28
C ASN A 103 20.71 10.45 -5.97
N GLY A 104 19.74 11.35 -5.95
CA GLY A 104 19.33 12.10 -4.75
C GLY A 104 18.39 11.30 -3.84
N ASP A 105 18.00 10.10 -4.24
CA ASP A 105 16.94 9.29 -3.63
C ASP A 105 17.44 7.95 -3.08
N ILE A 106 18.73 7.89 -2.77
CA ILE A 106 19.43 6.75 -2.15
C ILE A 106 19.93 7.14 -0.76
N VAL A 107 20.09 6.15 0.10
CA VAL A 107 20.73 6.32 1.40
C VAL A 107 22.04 5.57 1.37
N PHE A 108 23.15 6.30 1.52
CA PHE A 108 24.46 5.67 1.60
C PHE A 108 25.41 6.34 2.60
N GLU A 109 26.32 5.55 3.15
CA GLU A 109 27.38 5.98 4.07
C GLU A 109 28.65 5.15 3.89
N ARG A 110 29.74 5.60 4.53
CA ARG A 110 31.02 4.86 4.60
C ARG A 110 31.61 4.56 3.22
N PHE A 111 31.42 5.52 2.32
CA PHE A 111 32.04 5.51 1.01
C PHE A 111 33.02 6.67 0.90
N ASP A 112 34.31 6.36 0.80
CA ASP A 112 35.39 7.34 0.66
C ASP A 112 35.53 7.87 -0.77
N GLY A 113 34.48 7.70 -1.58
CA GLY A 113 34.47 7.99 -3.01
C GLY A 113 35.38 7.04 -3.80
N PHE A 114 35.74 7.46 -5.00
CA PHE A 114 36.64 6.72 -5.89
C PHE A 114 38.11 6.98 -5.49
N ALA A 115 38.55 6.36 -4.40
CA ALA A 115 39.84 6.61 -3.75
C ALA A 115 41.06 6.33 -4.66
N ASP A 116 41.01 5.29 -5.50
CA ASP A 116 42.05 5.02 -6.50
C ASP A 116 41.85 5.85 -7.77
N ARG A 117 42.03 7.16 -7.64
CA ARG A 117 41.89 8.12 -8.76
C ARG A 117 42.83 7.83 -9.93
N LYS A 118 43.93 7.11 -9.71
CA LYS A 118 44.91 6.77 -10.76
C LYS A 118 44.34 5.76 -11.74
N ALA A 119 43.48 4.85 -11.29
CA ALA A 119 42.76 3.92 -12.16
C ALA A 119 41.85 4.65 -13.17
N PHE A 120 41.28 5.81 -12.78
CA PHE A 120 40.43 6.64 -13.65
C PHE A 120 41.21 7.66 -14.49
N ALA A 121 42.48 7.89 -14.16
CA ALA A 121 43.37 8.76 -14.92
C ALA A 121 43.85 8.13 -16.23
N GLN A 122 43.81 6.79 -16.35
CA GLN A 122 44.21 6.07 -17.56
C GLN A 122 43.05 6.04 -18.58
N GLY A 123 43.14 6.83 -19.65
CA GLY A 123 42.22 6.77 -20.79
C GLY A 123 40.82 7.32 -20.53
N ASP A 124 39.81 6.82 -21.24
CA ASP A 124 38.43 7.30 -21.25
C ASP A 124 37.53 6.53 -20.26
N VAL A 125 38.09 6.19 -19.11
CA VAL A 125 37.44 5.34 -18.11
C VAL A 125 36.58 6.17 -17.16
N ILE A 126 35.35 5.70 -16.95
CA ILE A 126 34.35 6.25 -16.00
C ILE A 126 34.29 5.33 -14.77
N GLY A 127 33.99 5.85 -13.58
CA GLY A 127 33.81 5.03 -12.36
C GLY A 127 32.37 4.94 -11.89
N LEU A 128 31.89 3.76 -11.49
CA LEU A 128 30.61 3.59 -10.79
C LEU A 128 30.72 2.68 -9.58
N ALA A 129 29.95 2.98 -8.54
CA ALA A 129 29.86 2.13 -7.36
C ALA A 129 28.85 0.98 -7.57
N VAL A 130 29.28 -0.23 -7.22
CA VAL A 130 28.45 -1.44 -7.23
C VAL A 130 28.43 -2.15 -5.87
N VAL A 131 27.37 -2.93 -5.63
CA VAL A 131 27.28 -3.88 -4.51
C VAL A 131 26.81 -5.25 -4.97
N THR A 132 27.25 -6.30 -4.27
CA THR A 132 26.93 -7.71 -4.54
C THR A 132 25.79 -8.27 -3.69
N LYS A 133 25.46 -7.62 -2.56
CA LYS A 133 24.51 -8.17 -1.57
C LYS A 133 23.09 -7.61 -1.64
N GLU A 134 22.92 -6.41 -2.19
CA GLU A 134 21.63 -5.71 -2.20
C GLU A 134 21.16 -5.38 -3.62
N GLY A 135 19.85 -5.15 -3.76
CA GLY A 135 19.22 -4.72 -5.00
C GLY A 135 18.98 -5.84 -6.03
N PRO A 136 18.55 -5.48 -7.25
CA PRO A 136 18.13 -6.44 -8.27
C PRO A 136 19.29 -7.15 -8.97
N ARG A 137 20.55 -6.75 -8.71
CA ARG A 137 21.79 -7.32 -9.25
C ARG A 137 21.72 -7.55 -10.78
N THR A 138 21.56 -6.47 -11.52
CA THR A 138 21.30 -6.49 -12.98
C THR A 138 22.54 -6.24 -13.83
N ILE A 139 23.71 -6.03 -13.24
CA ILE A 139 24.93 -5.64 -13.98
C ILE A 139 25.95 -6.77 -13.91
N GLU A 140 26.66 -7.01 -15.01
CA GLU A 140 27.80 -7.93 -15.05
C GLU A 140 29.10 -7.15 -15.21
N VAL A 141 30.14 -7.65 -14.54
CA VAL A 141 31.48 -7.05 -14.52
C VAL A 141 32.50 -8.09 -14.93
N GLU A 142 33.40 -7.73 -15.84
CA GLU A 142 34.57 -8.54 -16.17
C GLU A 142 35.59 -8.49 -15.01
N PRO A 143 35.88 -9.61 -14.31
CA PRO A 143 36.67 -9.57 -13.09
C PRO A 143 38.14 -9.16 -13.28
N SER A 144 38.73 -9.42 -14.45
CA SER A 144 40.16 -9.17 -14.72
C SER A 144 40.49 -7.68 -14.82
N ARG A 145 39.52 -6.88 -15.32
CA ARG A 145 39.67 -5.45 -15.59
C ARG A 145 38.70 -4.59 -14.79
N ASN A 146 37.78 -5.22 -14.06
CA ASN A 146 36.66 -4.59 -13.34
C ASN A 146 35.80 -3.68 -14.25
N ILE A 147 35.65 -4.02 -15.52
CA ILE A 147 34.82 -3.22 -16.44
C ILE A 147 33.40 -3.78 -16.51
N VAL A 148 32.42 -2.89 -16.58
CA VAL A 148 31.02 -3.28 -16.82
C VAL A 148 30.88 -3.77 -18.26
N THR A 149 30.40 -5.00 -18.42
CA THR A 149 30.19 -5.64 -19.72
C THR A 149 28.71 -5.72 -20.09
N CYS A 150 27.82 -5.77 -19.08
CA CYS A 150 26.38 -5.85 -19.29
C CYS A 150 25.64 -4.99 -18.27
N TRP A 151 24.77 -4.09 -18.74
CA TRP A 151 23.95 -3.23 -17.88
C TRP A 151 22.60 -3.85 -17.49
N ARG A 152 22.20 -4.91 -18.22
CA ARG A 152 21.00 -5.69 -17.98
C ARG A 152 21.28 -7.16 -18.23
N SER A 153 21.76 -7.83 -17.18
CA SER A 153 21.99 -9.27 -17.17
C SER A 153 20.71 -10.04 -17.52
N PRO A 154 20.80 -11.08 -18.36
CA PRO A 154 19.69 -12.01 -18.57
C PRO A 154 19.38 -12.84 -17.31
N ASP A 155 20.35 -12.98 -16.39
CA ASP A 155 20.25 -13.79 -15.17
C ASP A 155 20.49 -12.95 -13.90
N PRO A 156 19.63 -11.94 -13.62
CA PRO A 156 19.82 -11.06 -12.47
C PRO A 156 19.82 -11.84 -11.15
N GLY A 157 20.74 -11.49 -10.24
CA GLY A 157 20.85 -12.12 -8.93
C GLY A 157 21.83 -13.30 -8.83
N TYR A 158 22.35 -13.80 -9.95
CA TYR A 158 23.37 -14.86 -9.95
C TYR A 158 24.74 -14.38 -9.44
N GLU A 159 25.61 -15.32 -9.08
CA GLU A 159 27.00 -15.03 -8.72
C GLU A 159 27.72 -14.31 -9.89
N GLY A 160 28.43 -13.22 -9.59
CA GLY A 160 29.01 -12.34 -10.61
C GLY A 160 28.12 -11.21 -11.12
N THR A 161 26.87 -11.11 -10.64
CA THR A 161 26.00 -9.95 -10.91
C THR A 161 26.00 -8.93 -9.77
N PHE A 162 25.76 -7.66 -10.12
CA PHE A 162 25.93 -6.51 -9.25
C PHE A 162 24.79 -5.50 -9.39
N THR A 163 24.55 -4.70 -8.35
CA THR A 163 23.63 -3.56 -8.39
C THR A 163 24.40 -2.26 -8.55
N TYR A 164 24.05 -1.44 -9.55
CA TYR A 164 24.52 -0.06 -9.62
C TYR A 164 23.88 0.77 -8.52
N CYS A 165 24.72 1.38 -7.69
CA CYS A 165 24.29 2.12 -6.51
C CYS A 165 23.75 3.52 -6.82
N GLY A 166 23.75 3.96 -8.08
CA GLY A 166 23.39 5.33 -8.45
C GLY A 166 24.46 6.35 -8.10
N ILE A 167 25.73 5.94 -7.98
CA ILE A 167 26.87 6.80 -7.66
C ILE A 167 27.96 6.59 -8.71
N ALA A 168 28.32 7.65 -9.43
CA ALA A 168 29.34 7.60 -10.47
C ALA A 168 30.28 8.81 -10.45
N LEU A 169 31.52 8.61 -10.89
CA LEU A 169 32.50 9.63 -11.23
C LEU A 169 32.71 9.61 -12.74
N LEU A 170 32.29 10.69 -13.40
CA LEU A 170 32.20 10.80 -14.84
C LEU A 170 33.24 11.77 -15.39
N LYS A 171 33.80 11.44 -16.55
CA LYS A 171 34.51 12.40 -17.39
C LYS A 171 33.52 13.21 -18.23
N ALA A 172 33.83 14.46 -18.53
CA ALA A 172 32.99 15.31 -19.37
C ALA A 172 32.67 14.69 -20.75
N SER A 173 33.57 13.87 -21.31
CA SER A 173 33.38 13.18 -22.59
C SER A 173 32.16 12.24 -22.62
N ILE A 174 31.60 11.84 -21.47
CA ILE A 174 30.34 11.09 -21.46
C ILE A 174 29.18 11.87 -22.10
N LEU A 175 29.25 13.21 -22.08
CA LEU A 175 28.22 14.08 -22.65
C LEU A 175 28.10 13.94 -24.17
N ASP A 176 29.12 13.44 -24.86
CA ASP A 176 29.08 13.16 -26.31
C ASP A 176 28.15 11.98 -26.63
N TYR A 177 27.94 11.10 -25.66
CA TYR A 177 27.09 9.91 -25.77
C TYR A 177 25.66 10.14 -25.26
N VAL A 178 25.45 11.20 -24.48
CA VAL A 178 24.13 11.63 -24.00
C VAL A 178 23.32 12.14 -25.19
N GLN A 179 22.09 11.66 -25.33
CA GLN A 179 21.19 12.13 -26.37
C GLN A 179 20.95 13.65 -26.22
N PRO A 180 21.17 14.46 -27.26
CA PRO A 180 21.22 15.92 -27.12
C PRO A 180 19.84 16.57 -26.84
N GLN A 181 18.75 15.85 -27.09
CA GLN A 181 17.39 16.34 -26.91
C GLN A 181 16.47 15.23 -26.38
N GLY A 182 15.48 15.65 -25.60
CA GLY A 182 14.46 14.78 -25.03
C GLY A 182 14.96 13.91 -23.88
N ALA A 183 14.06 13.03 -23.41
CA ALA A 183 14.36 12.14 -22.30
C ALA A 183 15.37 11.06 -22.70
N SER A 184 16.40 10.86 -21.89
CA SER A 184 17.38 9.77 -22.08
C SER A 184 17.94 9.25 -20.76
N SER A 185 18.44 8.02 -20.77
CA SER A 185 19.07 7.38 -19.60
C SER A 185 20.59 7.53 -19.67
N ILE A 186 21.23 7.80 -18.53
CA ILE A 186 22.70 7.79 -18.45
C ILE A 186 23.28 6.41 -18.77
N VAL A 187 22.54 5.33 -18.49
CA VAL A 187 22.95 3.96 -18.82
C VAL A 187 23.08 3.78 -20.34
N GLN A 188 22.20 4.41 -21.13
CA GLN A 188 22.31 4.37 -22.59
C GLN A 188 23.55 5.12 -23.10
N ALA A 189 23.95 6.20 -22.41
CA ALA A 189 25.20 6.89 -22.74
C ALA A 189 26.41 6.00 -22.42
N TYR A 190 26.39 5.28 -21.30
CA TYR A 190 27.45 4.31 -20.99
C TYR A 190 27.53 3.18 -22.02
N GLU A 191 26.38 2.63 -22.46
CA GLU A 191 26.33 1.59 -23.49
C GLU A 191 26.94 2.07 -24.82
N ARG A 192 26.61 3.28 -25.27
CA ARG A 192 27.18 3.88 -26.49
C ARG A 192 28.68 4.14 -26.33
N ALA A 193 29.11 4.62 -25.17
CA ALA A 193 30.53 4.81 -24.88
C ALA A 193 31.31 3.48 -24.95
N THR A 194 30.74 2.39 -24.40
CA THR A 194 31.32 1.04 -24.49
C THR A 194 31.43 0.55 -25.93
N MET A 195 30.44 0.83 -26.77
CA MET A 195 30.49 0.48 -28.21
C MET A 195 31.64 1.18 -28.95
N ASP A 196 32.01 2.39 -28.51
CA ASP A 196 33.15 3.17 -29.03
C ASP A 196 34.48 2.83 -28.35
N GLY A 197 34.53 1.77 -27.53
CA GLY A 197 35.73 1.32 -26.82
C GLY A 197 36.09 2.15 -25.60
N ARG A 198 35.15 2.91 -25.03
CA ARG A 198 35.29 3.64 -23.77
C ARG A 198 34.59 2.86 -22.66
N PHE A 199 35.30 2.49 -21.60
CA PHE A 199 34.78 1.53 -20.63
C PHE A 199 34.41 2.16 -19.30
N VAL A 200 33.44 1.55 -18.61
CA VAL A 200 33.07 1.94 -17.24
C VAL A 200 33.65 0.94 -16.26
N LEU A 201 34.45 1.43 -15.32
CA LEU A 201 35.02 0.67 -14.21
C LEU A 201 33.99 0.54 -13.08
N ALA A 202 33.68 -0.69 -12.71
CA ALA A 202 32.94 -1.02 -11.51
C ALA A 202 33.86 -0.99 -10.28
N VAL A 203 33.43 -0.29 -9.25
CA VAL A 203 34.08 -0.26 -7.94
C VAL A 203 33.14 -0.86 -6.92
N GLU A 204 33.55 -1.97 -6.31
CA GLU A 204 32.83 -2.56 -5.18
C GLU A 204 33.42 -2.03 -3.86
N PRO A 205 32.77 -1.09 -3.16
CA PRO A 205 33.33 -0.54 -1.95
C PRO A 205 33.10 -1.48 -0.77
N LYS A 206 34.16 -1.84 -0.05
CA LYS A 206 34.13 -2.87 1.01
C LYS A 206 33.21 -2.53 2.19
N ASN A 207 33.04 -1.24 2.50
CA ASN A 207 32.34 -0.77 3.70
C ASN A 207 31.08 0.05 3.39
N LEU A 208 30.68 0.14 2.10
CA LEU A 208 29.53 0.93 1.68
C LEU A 208 28.27 0.40 2.36
N LEU A 209 27.66 1.25 3.17
CA LEU A 209 26.26 1.11 3.55
C LEU A 209 25.47 1.72 2.40
N TRP A 210 24.60 0.97 1.74
CA TRP A 210 23.74 1.46 0.67
C TRP A 210 22.38 0.84 0.83
N THR A 211 21.31 1.62 0.69
CA THR A 211 19.97 1.06 0.63
C THR A 211 19.04 1.87 -0.28
N ASP A 212 18.21 1.16 -1.05
CA ASP A 212 17.13 1.76 -1.85
C ASP A 212 15.84 1.80 -1.04
N ALA A 213 15.52 2.97 -0.48
CA ALA A 213 14.24 3.23 0.15
C ALA A 213 13.16 3.54 -0.90
N GLY A 214 12.99 2.64 -1.88
CA GLY A 214 12.16 2.86 -3.08
C GLY A 214 10.69 2.46 -2.96
N THR A 215 10.30 1.77 -1.88
CA THR A 215 8.92 1.32 -1.60
C THR A 215 8.52 1.70 -0.19
N VAL A 216 7.21 1.82 0.08
CA VAL A 216 6.69 2.18 1.41
C VAL A 216 7.23 1.23 2.48
N SER A 217 7.14 -0.09 2.27
CA SER A 217 7.63 -1.08 3.23
C SER A 217 9.13 -0.89 3.51
N ARG A 218 9.95 -0.77 2.47
CA ARG A 218 11.39 -0.62 2.64
C ARG A 218 11.78 0.69 3.32
N TYR A 219 11.10 1.78 2.98
CA TYR A 219 11.30 3.09 3.61
C TYR A 219 10.97 3.06 5.11
N LEU A 220 9.90 2.35 5.49
CA LEU A 220 9.50 2.20 6.89
C LEU A 220 10.46 1.30 7.65
N GLU A 221 10.85 0.15 7.10
CA GLU A 221 11.87 -0.75 7.70
C GLU A 221 13.17 -0.01 7.98
N VAL A 222 13.68 0.73 6.98
CA VAL A 222 14.92 1.51 7.13
C VAL A 222 14.78 2.51 8.29
N ASN A 223 13.63 3.18 8.42
CA ASN A 223 13.40 4.13 9.50
C ASN A 223 13.14 3.48 10.88
N GLU A 224 12.69 2.23 10.94
CA GLU A 224 12.58 1.46 12.19
C GLU A 224 13.94 0.94 12.69
N GLU A 225 14.84 0.53 11.79
CA GLU A 225 16.18 0.02 12.11
C GLU A 225 17.16 1.10 12.62
N GLY A 226 16.81 2.38 12.43
CA GLY A 226 17.65 3.51 12.81
C GLY A 226 17.75 3.78 14.31
N ALA A 227 18.84 4.44 14.72
CA ALA A 227 19.04 4.87 16.11
C ALA A 227 17.98 5.88 16.61
N SER A 228 17.27 6.53 15.69
CA SER A 228 16.13 7.41 15.95
C SER A 228 15.00 7.04 14.99
N ASN A 229 13.84 6.70 15.53
CA ASN A 229 12.60 6.60 14.75
C ASN A 229 12.31 7.97 14.14
N ALA A 230 12.41 8.09 12.82
CA ALA A 230 12.25 9.36 12.11
C ALA A 230 10.85 9.54 11.50
N PHE A 231 9.86 8.77 11.95
CA PHE A 231 8.48 8.98 11.52
C PHE A 231 7.98 10.37 11.93
N ASP A 232 8.40 10.87 13.09
CA ASP A 232 8.10 12.23 13.55
C ASP A 232 8.57 13.32 12.58
N ALA A 233 9.67 13.08 11.85
CA ALA A 233 10.21 14.00 10.84
C ALA A 233 9.40 14.03 9.52
N LEU A 234 8.48 13.09 9.29
CA LEU A 234 7.60 13.15 8.12
C LEU A 234 6.73 14.41 8.21
N PRO A 235 6.66 15.27 7.17
CA PRO A 235 5.95 16.55 7.25
C PRO A 235 4.48 16.42 7.70
N GLN A 236 3.80 15.36 7.25
CA GLN A 236 2.44 15.05 7.70
C GLN A 236 2.43 14.78 9.21
N ILE A 237 3.30 13.89 9.69
CA ILE A 237 3.32 13.49 11.11
C ILE A 237 3.74 14.67 11.98
N SER A 238 4.81 15.38 11.62
CA SER A 238 5.27 16.59 12.31
C SER A 238 4.15 17.63 12.45
N ALA A 239 3.43 17.92 11.36
CA ALA A 239 2.31 18.86 11.39
C ALA A 239 1.19 18.41 12.35
N ALA A 240 0.87 17.11 12.39
CA ALA A 240 -0.10 16.58 13.35
C ALA A 240 0.38 16.68 14.81
N LEU A 241 1.66 16.42 15.07
CA LEU A 241 2.25 16.52 16.40
C LEU A 241 2.19 17.96 16.91
N GLU A 242 2.55 18.93 16.07
CA GLU A 242 2.53 20.35 16.39
C GLU A 242 1.11 20.90 16.58
N GLU A 243 0.21 20.68 15.60
CA GLU A 243 -1.15 21.23 15.55
C GLU A 243 -2.01 20.75 16.73
N LEU A 244 -1.84 19.48 17.14
CA LEU A 244 -2.63 18.86 18.20
C LEU A 244 -1.86 18.71 19.51
N HIS A 245 -0.63 19.22 19.60
CA HIS A 245 0.27 19.08 20.75
C HIS A 245 0.39 17.62 21.23
N LEU A 246 0.49 16.68 20.29
CA LEU A 246 0.59 15.25 20.60
C LEU A 246 1.99 14.94 21.10
N THR A 247 2.07 14.25 22.24
CA THR A 247 3.34 13.85 22.85
C THR A 247 3.44 12.33 22.94
N GLY A 248 4.63 11.78 22.72
CA GLY A 248 4.92 10.36 22.85
C GLY A 248 5.52 9.76 21.58
N PRO A 249 5.90 8.48 21.62
CA PRO A 249 6.51 7.83 20.46
C PRO A 249 5.50 7.66 19.33
N VAL A 250 5.96 7.92 18.10
CA VAL A 250 5.21 7.62 16.88
C VAL A 250 5.42 6.15 16.53
N SER A 251 4.36 5.36 16.46
CA SER A 251 4.44 3.94 16.08
C SER A 251 3.69 3.67 14.78
N PHE A 252 4.33 3.01 13.83
CA PHE A 252 3.65 2.55 12.62
C PHE A 252 2.70 1.38 12.94
N LEU A 253 1.45 1.47 12.50
CA LEU A 253 0.41 0.45 12.72
C LEU A 253 0.20 -0.47 11.51
N GLY A 254 0.89 -0.21 10.40
CA GLY A 254 0.74 -0.94 9.14
C GLY A 254 0.16 -0.08 8.00
N ALA A 255 0.33 -0.57 6.78
CA ALA A 255 -0.34 -0.05 5.59
C ALA A 255 -1.63 -0.85 5.35
N ARG A 256 -2.78 -0.18 5.17
CA ARG A 256 -4.07 -0.86 4.86
C ARG A 256 -4.61 -0.43 3.52
N GLY A 257 -4.52 -1.34 2.55
CA GLY A 257 -4.65 -1.00 1.14
C GLY A 257 -3.44 -0.18 0.69
N SER A 258 -3.03 -0.29 -0.56
CA SER A 258 -1.79 0.32 -1.10
C SER A 258 -1.69 1.86 -0.95
N ASN A 259 -2.73 2.53 -0.45
CA ASN A 259 -2.88 3.99 -0.53
C ASN A 259 -3.01 4.66 0.86
N ARG A 260 -2.88 3.94 1.97
CA ARG A 260 -2.99 4.51 3.33
C ARG A 260 -1.98 3.90 4.30
N CYS A 261 -1.31 4.77 5.06
CA CYS A 261 -0.41 4.42 6.15
C CYS A 261 -0.95 4.96 7.48
N PHE A 262 -0.87 4.15 8.54
CA PHE A 262 -1.44 4.47 9.85
C PHE A 262 -0.31 4.57 10.89
N PHE A 263 -0.30 5.66 11.65
CA PHE A 263 0.65 5.91 12.73
C PHE A 263 -0.10 6.22 14.01
N LYS A 264 0.35 5.68 15.13
CA LYS A 264 -0.20 5.93 16.46
C LYS A 264 0.70 6.89 17.22
N VAL A 265 0.09 7.88 17.89
CA VAL A 265 0.77 8.75 18.86
C VAL A 265 -0.17 8.92 20.05
N GLY A 266 0.23 8.41 21.22
CA GLY A 266 -0.61 8.40 22.41
C GLY A 266 -2.00 7.79 22.13
N ASP A 267 -3.03 8.64 22.24
CA ASP A 267 -4.43 8.27 22.01
C ASP A 267 -5.01 8.75 20.67
N ALA A 268 -4.14 9.14 19.73
CA ALA A 268 -4.49 9.51 18.36
C ALA A 268 -3.93 8.52 17.33
N VAL A 269 -4.58 8.46 16.18
CA VAL A 269 -4.12 7.75 14.98
C VAL A 269 -4.04 8.75 13.83
N ILE A 270 -2.84 8.92 13.30
CA ILE A 270 -2.55 9.73 12.10
C ILE A 270 -2.65 8.80 10.88
N VAL A 271 -3.46 9.19 9.92
CA VAL A 271 -3.66 8.50 8.65
C VAL A 271 -3.08 9.37 7.55
N VAL A 272 -2.05 8.86 6.87
CA VAL A 272 -1.48 9.47 5.67
C VAL A 272 -2.02 8.72 4.46
N TYR A 273 -2.57 9.42 3.47
CA TYR A 273 -3.30 8.79 2.37
C TYR A 273 -2.96 9.35 0.99
N ASP A 274 -3.27 8.58 -0.06
CA ASP A 274 -3.26 9.03 -1.46
C ASP A 274 -4.69 9.02 -2.00
N ASP A 275 -5.13 10.14 -2.57
CA ASP A 275 -6.46 10.31 -3.17
C ASP A 275 -6.45 10.15 -4.70
N ALA A 276 -5.29 10.02 -5.33
CA ALA A 276 -5.14 9.90 -6.79
C ALA A 276 -5.89 8.69 -7.38
N ALA A 277 -6.18 7.66 -6.56
CA ALA A 277 -6.92 6.47 -6.98
C ALA A 277 -8.34 6.36 -6.39
N ARG A 278 -8.68 7.13 -5.34
CA ARG A 278 -9.98 7.02 -4.64
C ARG A 278 -10.39 8.35 -3.98
N GLY A 279 -11.40 9.02 -4.54
CA GLY A 279 -12.01 10.23 -3.95
C GLY A 279 -12.73 9.99 -2.60
N GLU A 280 -12.89 8.73 -2.17
CA GLU A 280 -13.41 8.35 -0.85
C GLU A 280 -12.50 8.84 0.31
N ASN A 281 -11.18 8.86 0.13
CA ASN A 281 -10.25 9.22 1.21
C ASN A 281 -10.43 10.68 1.66
N ALA A 282 -10.70 11.59 0.71
CA ALA A 282 -11.01 12.99 1.01
C ALA A 282 -12.37 13.15 1.72
N ARG A 283 -13.29 12.19 1.56
CA ARG A 283 -14.64 12.23 2.15
C ARG A 283 -14.70 11.67 3.57
N TYR A 284 -13.71 10.87 3.99
CA TYR A 284 -13.73 10.21 5.32
C TYR A 284 -14.03 11.20 6.46
N ALA A 285 -13.34 12.35 6.50
CA ALA A 285 -13.53 13.32 7.58
C ALA A 285 -14.97 13.87 7.62
N ALA A 286 -15.56 14.14 6.45
CA ALA A 286 -16.93 14.63 6.34
C ALA A 286 -17.93 13.54 6.76
N HIS A 287 -17.75 12.31 6.27
CA HIS A 287 -18.57 11.15 6.66
C HIS A 287 -18.50 10.88 8.16
N ALA A 288 -17.30 10.87 8.75
CA ALA A 288 -17.09 10.63 10.17
C ALA A 288 -17.77 11.69 11.04
N ARG A 289 -17.63 12.97 10.68
CA ARG A 289 -18.29 14.08 11.41
C ARG A 289 -19.82 14.00 11.29
N TRP A 290 -20.34 13.68 10.09
CA TRP A 290 -21.77 13.51 9.88
C TRP A 290 -22.31 12.32 10.68
N LEU A 291 -21.68 11.14 10.59
CA LEU A 291 -22.04 9.94 11.36
C LEU A 291 -22.03 10.21 12.87
N ALA A 292 -20.98 10.87 13.38
CA ALA A 292 -20.91 11.28 14.78
C ALA A 292 -22.06 12.23 15.17
N SER A 293 -22.44 13.17 14.29
CA SER A 293 -23.59 14.07 14.53
C SER A 293 -24.93 13.35 14.59
N LYS A 294 -25.04 12.18 13.94
CA LYS A 294 -26.20 11.28 14.01
C LYS A 294 -26.13 10.28 15.16
N GLY A 295 -25.12 10.37 16.03
CA GLY A 295 -24.94 9.49 17.18
C GLY A 295 -24.31 8.13 16.86
N VAL A 296 -23.83 7.92 15.62
CA VAL A 296 -23.10 6.69 15.27
C VAL A 296 -21.74 6.71 15.96
N ALA A 297 -21.40 5.59 16.58
CA ALA A 297 -20.14 5.43 17.29
C ALA A 297 -18.96 5.26 16.32
N VAL A 298 -18.50 6.34 15.70
CA VAL A 298 -17.30 6.38 14.83
C VAL A 298 -16.13 7.09 15.52
N PRO A 299 -14.87 6.86 15.11
CA PRO A 299 -13.74 7.62 15.64
C PRO A 299 -13.92 9.12 15.39
N LYS A 300 -13.80 9.91 16.45
CA LYS A 300 -13.73 11.38 16.35
C LYS A 300 -12.60 11.80 15.43
N VAL A 301 -12.90 12.75 14.54
CA VAL A 301 -11.89 13.45 13.74
C VAL A 301 -11.28 14.56 14.60
N LEU A 302 -10.00 14.42 14.92
CA LEU A 302 -9.24 15.39 15.72
C LEU A 302 -8.70 16.53 14.83
N ALA A 303 -8.17 16.19 13.66
CA ALA A 303 -7.72 17.14 12.64
C ALA A 303 -7.87 16.53 11.24
N ALA A 304 -8.03 17.38 10.21
CA ALA A 304 -8.03 16.95 8.82
C ALA A 304 -7.30 17.99 7.97
N ARG A 305 -6.25 17.55 7.27
CA ARG A 305 -5.39 18.38 6.42
C ARG A 305 -5.30 17.77 5.02
N PRO A 306 -6.31 18.01 4.16
CA PRO A 306 -6.30 17.50 2.80
C PRO A 306 -5.13 18.01 1.95
N ASP A 307 -4.60 19.18 2.28
CA ASP A 307 -3.39 19.77 1.70
C ASP A 307 -2.14 18.93 2.00
N LEU A 308 -2.08 18.32 3.19
CA LEU A 308 -1.02 17.40 3.60
C LEU A 308 -1.35 15.91 3.34
N LYS A 309 -2.52 15.63 2.75
CA LYS A 309 -3.08 14.27 2.60
C LYS A 309 -3.08 13.50 3.93
N MET A 310 -3.52 14.18 4.98
CA MET A 310 -3.46 13.72 6.36
C MET A 310 -4.81 13.85 7.07
N LEU A 311 -5.11 12.87 7.92
CA LEU A 311 -6.25 12.84 8.81
C LEU A 311 -5.80 12.35 10.18
N VAL A 312 -6.25 12.99 11.26
CA VAL A 312 -5.98 12.55 12.63
C VAL A 312 -7.29 12.15 13.31
N LEU A 313 -7.33 10.92 13.82
CA LEU A 313 -8.50 10.30 14.43
C LEU A 313 -8.23 9.96 15.90
N GLU A 314 -9.29 9.87 16.71
CA GLU A 314 -9.17 9.22 18.01
C GLU A 314 -8.79 7.75 17.83
N ASN A 315 -7.91 7.25 18.70
CA ASN A 315 -7.54 5.85 18.67
C ASN A 315 -8.70 4.98 19.19
N ALA A 316 -9.32 4.24 18.27
CA ALA A 316 -10.43 3.32 18.53
C ALA A 316 -10.01 2.00 19.23
N GLY A 317 -8.72 1.79 19.48
CA GLY A 317 -8.19 0.55 20.05
C GLY A 317 -7.88 -0.50 18.99
N SER A 318 -7.51 -1.70 19.46
CA SER A 318 -7.12 -2.84 18.61
C SER A 318 -7.89 -4.12 18.91
N THR A 319 -8.83 -4.10 19.87
CA THR A 319 -9.69 -5.26 20.16
C THR A 319 -10.87 -5.21 19.19
N ASP A 320 -10.91 -6.09 18.20
CA ASP A 320 -12.08 -6.24 17.31
C ASP A 320 -13.25 -6.96 18.01
N LEU A 321 -14.40 -7.04 17.32
CA LEU A 321 -15.62 -7.65 17.86
C LEU A 321 -15.44 -9.14 18.21
N VAL A 322 -14.64 -9.89 17.43
CA VAL A 322 -14.37 -11.30 17.72
C VAL A 322 -13.59 -11.43 19.02
N ALA A 323 -12.49 -10.69 19.15
CA ALA A 323 -11.68 -10.67 20.35
C ALA A 323 -12.46 -10.18 21.57
N TYR A 324 -13.40 -9.25 21.39
CA TYR A 324 -14.29 -8.79 22.46
C TYR A 324 -15.32 -9.86 22.83
N ALA A 325 -15.95 -10.52 21.85
CA ALA A 325 -16.92 -11.59 22.06
C ALA A 325 -16.31 -12.79 22.82
N HIS A 326 -15.04 -13.11 22.60
CA HIS A 326 -14.33 -14.12 23.39
C HIS A 326 -14.26 -13.78 24.90
N ARG A 327 -14.32 -12.49 25.26
CA ARG A 327 -14.23 -12.04 26.67
C ARG A 327 -15.59 -12.00 27.35
N VAL A 328 -16.66 -11.62 26.63
CA VAL A 328 -17.97 -11.33 27.22
C VAL A 328 -19.10 -12.24 26.75
N GLY A 329 -18.84 -13.10 25.75
CA GLY A 329 -19.84 -13.94 25.08
C GLY A 329 -20.45 -13.28 23.84
N THR A 330 -20.75 -14.09 22.82
CA THR A 330 -21.23 -13.65 21.49
C THR A 330 -22.46 -12.75 21.58
N LEU A 331 -23.54 -13.20 22.23
CA LEU A 331 -24.77 -12.40 22.34
C LEU A 331 -24.55 -11.07 23.07
N ALA A 332 -23.75 -11.05 24.14
CA ALA A 332 -23.49 -9.82 24.89
C ALA A 332 -22.68 -8.81 24.06
N ALA A 333 -21.75 -9.28 23.23
CA ALA A 333 -20.95 -8.45 22.35
C ALA A 333 -21.74 -7.94 21.13
N TYR A 334 -22.56 -8.79 20.50
CA TYR A 334 -23.23 -8.50 19.24
C TYR A 334 -24.54 -7.71 19.39
N LYS A 335 -25.25 -7.82 20.51
CA LYS A 335 -26.49 -7.05 20.76
C LYS A 335 -26.34 -5.53 20.50
N PRO A 336 -25.39 -4.82 21.14
CA PRO A 336 -25.23 -3.38 20.90
C PRO A 336 -24.77 -3.05 19.47
N VAL A 337 -24.10 -3.98 18.79
CA VAL A 337 -23.71 -3.83 17.38
C VAL A 337 -24.93 -3.86 16.47
N VAL A 338 -25.82 -4.84 16.67
CA VAL A 338 -27.03 -5.01 15.88
C VAL A 338 -27.99 -3.85 16.08
N GLU A 339 -28.13 -3.36 17.32
CA GLU A 339 -28.90 -2.14 17.63
C GLU A 339 -28.33 -0.93 16.89
N ALA A 340 -27.01 -0.74 16.95
CA ALA A 340 -26.33 0.35 16.23
C ALA A 340 -26.47 0.22 14.70
N LEU A 341 -26.44 -1.00 14.16
CA LEU A 341 -26.60 -1.26 12.74
C LEU A 341 -28.03 -0.93 12.26
N ALA A 342 -29.05 -1.33 13.03
CA ALA A 342 -30.43 -0.99 12.71
C ALA A 342 -30.67 0.52 12.73
N ALA A 343 -30.05 1.25 13.67
CA ALA A 343 -30.07 2.71 13.70
C ALA A 343 -29.31 3.32 12.51
N PHE A 344 -28.16 2.76 12.14
CA PHE A 344 -27.35 3.20 11.00
C PHE A 344 -28.12 3.11 9.68
N GLY A 345 -28.83 1.99 9.43
CA GLY A 345 -29.60 1.79 8.21
C GLY A 345 -30.65 2.89 7.96
N LYS A 346 -31.33 3.33 9.02
CA LYS A 346 -32.35 4.40 8.98
C LYS A 346 -31.79 5.77 8.61
N LEU A 347 -30.48 5.98 8.75
CA LEU A 347 -29.85 7.24 8.33
C LEU A 347 -29.89 7.42 6.80
N GLY A 348 -30.23 6.37 6.04
CA GLY A 348 -30.45 6.43 4.60
C GLY A 348 -31.58 7.38 4.18
N ASP A 349 -32.48 7.73 5.09
CA ASP A 349 -33.59 8.66 4.85
C ASP A 349 -33.29 10.10 5.30
N ALA A 350 -32.08 10.39 5.77
CA ALA A 350 -31.71 11.72 6.22
C ALA A 350 -31.65 12.72 5.05
N ASP A 351 -32.23 13.90 5.24
CA ASP A 351 -32.25 14.98 4.24
C ASP A 351 -30.84 15.56 3.95
N ASP A 352 -29.91 15.41 4.89
CA ASP A 352 -28.55 15.95 4.86
C ASP A 352 -27.48 14.88 4.58
N LEU A 353 -27.85 13.82 3.85
CA LEU A 353 -26.91 12.76 3.48
C LEU A 353 -25.68 13.32 2.74
N PRO A 354 -24.45 12.98 3.19
CA PRO A 354 -23.25 13.36 2.46
C PRO A 354 -23.13 12.56 1.15
N PRO A 355 -22.26 12.97 0.21
CA PRO A 355 -22.05 12.23 -1.04
C PRO A 355 -21.66 10.77 -0.79
N LEU A 356 -22.50 9.85 -1.27
CA LEU A 356 -22.33 8.40 -1.13
C LEU A 356 -21.63 7.80 -2.34
N GLU A 357 -21.17 6.56 -2.19
CA GLU A 357 -20.79 5.73 -3.32
C GLU A 357 -22.01 5.34 -4.18
N PRO A 358 -21.80 4.91 -5.45
CA PRO A 358 -22.88 4.41 -6.28
C PRO A 358 -23.73 3.37 -5.55
N ALA A 359 -25.04 3.50 -5.73
CA ALA A 359 -26.01 2.64 -5.08
C ALA A 359 -25.77 1.18 -5.42
N PHE A 360 -26.15 0.29 -4.51
CA PHE A 360 -26.06 -1.13 -4.73
C PHE A 360 -27.13 -1.57 -5.72
N ASP A 361 -26.74 -1.91 -6.95
CA ASP A 361 -27.65 -2.27 -8.03
C ASP A 361 -27.29 -3.61 -8.69
N ALA A 362 -28.13 -4.02 -9.65
CA ALA A 362 -27.94 -5.22 -10.46
C ALA A 362 -26.53 -5.33 -11.08
N ALA A 363 -25.96 -4.19 -11.50
CA ALA A 363 -24.66 -4.17 -12.13
C ALA A 363 -23.55 -4.45 -11.13
N LEU A 364 -23.63 -3.88 -9.92
CA LEU A 364 -22.66 -4.16 -8.86
C LEU A 364 -22.71 -5.62 -8.40
N TRP A 365 -23.90 -6.23 -8.28
CA TRP A 365 -24.02 -7.66 -7.97
C TRP A 365 -23.29 -8.54 -8.98
N ARG A 366 -23.49 -8.26 -10.27
CA ARG A 366 -22.83 -8.99 -11.36
C ARG A 366 -21.33 -8.83 -11.32
N GLN A 367 -20.82 -7.61 -11.10
CA GLN A 367 -19.39 -7.37 -10.96
C GLN A 367 -18.77 -8.18 -9.82
N GLU A 368 -19.46 -8.28 -8.67
CA GLU A 368 -19.00 -9.07 -7.53
C GLU A 368 -19.03 -10.59 -7.83
N GLN A 369 -20.05 -11.05 -8.54
CA GLN A 369 -20.15 -12.43 -9.00
C GLN A 369 -19.06 -12.75 -10.03
N ASP A 370 -18.75 -11.84 -10.95
CA ASP A 370 -17.68 -12.02 -11.94
C ASP A 370 -16.30 -12.11 -11.28
N LEU A 371 -16.06 -11.33 -10.21
CA LEU A 371 -14.85 -11.48 -9.40
C LEU A 371 -14.76 -12.86 -8.74
N PHE A 372 -15.87 -13.40 -8.24
CA PHE A 372 -15.92 -14.77 -7.73
C PHE A 372 -15.59 -15.80 -8.82
N LYS A 373 -16.20 -15.67 -10.01
CA LYS A 373 -15.94 -16.56 -11.14
C LYS A 373 -14.48 -16.52 -11.59
N GLU A 374 -13.91 -15.33 -11.75
CA GLU A 374 -12.53 -15.18 -12.22
C GLU A 374 -11.53 -15.66 -11.16
N PHE A 375 -11.61 -15.13 -9.95
CA PHE A 375 -10.54 -15.27 -8.97
C PHE A 375 -10.71 -16.46 -8.04
N ALA A 376 -11.93 -16.71 -7.56
CA ALA A 376 -12.17 -17.87 -6.71
C ALA A 376 -12.24 -19.13 -7.57
N LEU A 377 -13.20 -19.24 -8.50
CA LEU A 377 -13.35 -20.46 -9.30
C LEU A 377 -12.21 -20.65 -10.30
N GLY A 378 -11.93 -19.62 -11.10
CA GLY A 378 -10.91 -19.69 -12.16
C GLY A 378 -9.49 -19.84 -11.62
N ARG A 379 -8.97 -18.82 -10.93
CA ARG A 379 -7.56 -18.81 -10.52
C ARG A 379 -7.21 -19.76 -9.38
N ARG A 380 -8.07 -19.92 -8.37
CA ARG A 380 -7.78 -20.80 -7.22
C ARG A 380 -8.15 -22.25 -7.50
N TYR A 381 -9.35 -22.51 -8.05
CA TYR A 381 -9.84 -23.88 -8.22
C TYR A 381 -9.67 -24.43 -9.65
N GLY A 382 -9.31 -23.59 -10.63
CA GLY A 382 -9.14 -24.02 -12.02
C GLY A 382 -10.44 -24.41 -12.71
N ARG A 383 -11.58 -23.82 -12.33
CA ARG A 383 -12.91 -24.23 -12.80
C ARG A 383 -13.76 -23.07 -13.32
N ALA A 384 -14.67 -23.38 -14.23
CA ALA A 384 -15.72 -22.48 -14.69
C ALA A 384 -16.92 -22.48 -13.73
N CYS A 385 -17.74 -21.43 -13.79
CA CYS A 385 -19.00 -21.36 -13.05
C CYS A 385 -20.04 -22.32 -13.65
N PRO A 386 -20.67 -23.20 -12.84
CA PRO A 386 -21.76 -24.05 -13.32
C PRO A 386 -22.98 -23.22 -13.76
N GLU A 387 -23.71 -23.68 -14.80
CA GLU A 387 -24.90 -22.98 -15.31
C GLU A 387 -26.01 -22.85 -14.26
N GLY A 388 -26.16 -23.86 -13.39
CA GLY A 388 -27.12 -23.80 -12.28
C GLY A 388 -26.85 -22.66 -11.31
N VAL A 389 -25.58 -22.33 -11.07
CA VAL A 389 -25.18 -21.25 -10.17
C VAL A 389 -25.53 -19.87 -10.74
N GLU A 390 -25.52 -19.70 -12.06
CA GLU A 390 -25.97 -18.46 -12.70
C GLU A 390 -27.47 -18.22 -12.49
N LYS A 391 -28.28 -19.30 -12.43
CA LYS A 391 -29.72 -19.21 -12.12
C LYS A 391 -29.93 -18.81 -10.66
N ASP A 392 -29.14 -19.36 -9.75
CA ASP A 392 -29.15 -18.99 -8.33
C ASP A 392 -28.74 -17.53 -8.13
N PHE A 393 -27.71 -17.05 -8.85
CA PHE A 393 -27.33 -15.64 -8.86
C PHE A 393 -28.45 -14.72 -9.34
N ALA A 394 -29.19 -15.13 -10.38
CA ALA A 394 -30.35 -14.37 -10.84
C ALA A 394 -31.48 -14.33 -9.80
N LYS A 395 -31.77 -15.46 -9.14
CA LYS A 395 -32.75 -15.55 -8.04
C LYS A 395 -32.36 -14.63 -6.87
N MET A 396 -31.09 -14.64 -6.46
CA MET A 396 -30.56 -13.76 -5.43
C MET A 396 -30.73 -12.28 -5.79
N ALA A 397 -30.37 -11.90 -7.03
CA ALA A 397 -30.54 -10.52 -7.50
C ALA A 397 -32.01 -10.07 -7.48
N GLU A 398 -32.93 -10.92 -7.94
CA GLU A 398 -34.37 -10.61 -7.94
C GLU A 398 -34.92 -10.35 -6.53
N VAL A 399 -34.52 -11.17 -5.55
CA VAL A 399 -34.92 -11.00 -4.15
C VAL A 399 -34.33 -9.70 -3.59
N LEU A 400 -33.03 -9.48 -3.76
CA LEU A 400 -32.32 -8.33 -3.18
C LEU A 400 -32.69 -7.00 -3.84
N GLU A 401 -33.18 -6.99 -5.08
CA GLU A 401 -33.69 -5.80 -5.74
C GLU A 401 -35.02 -5.31 -5.14
N LYS A 402 -35.84 -6.23 -4.61
CA LYS A 402 -37.12 -5.91 -3.96
C LYS A 402 -36.95 -5.47 -2.51
N GLU A 403 -35.76 -5.64 -1.95
CA GLU A 403 -35.47 -5.31 -0.56
C GLU A 403 -35.56 -3.79 -0.30
N PRO A 404 -36.16 -3.35 0.83
CA PRO A 404 -36.11 -1.96 1.25
C PRO A 404 -34.70 -1.39 1.22
N ARG A 405 -34.58 -0.15 0.76
CA ARG A 405 -33.29 0.52 0.63
C ARG A 405 -32.92 1.20 1.95
N ALA A 406 -31.71 0.94 2.43
CA ALA A 406 -31.15 1.55 3.62
C ALA A 406 -29.76 2.13 3.33
N LEU A 407 -29.21 2.89 4.28
CA LEU A 407 -27.79 3.19 4.29
C LEU A 407 -27.02 1.91 4.63
N VAL A 408 -26.08 1.56 3.77
CA VAL A 408 -25.25 0.35 3.86
C VAL A 408 -23.79 0.78 4.01
N HIS A 409 -23.13 0.28 5.04
CA HIS A 409 -21.70 0.44 5.31
C HIS A 409 -20.85 -0.36 4.31
N ARG A 410 -21.39 -1.45 3.75
CA ARG A 410 -20.78 -2.38 2.79
C ARG A 410 -19.84 -3.40 3.42
N ASP A 411 -18.92 -2.92 4.25
CA ASP A 411 -17.94 -3.77 4.94
C ASP A 411 -18.24 -3.87 6.45
N PHE A 412 -19.51 -4.05 6.84
CA PHE A 412 -19.94 -4.15 8.24
C PHE A 412 -19.64 -5.53 8.85
N GLN A 413 -18.36 -5.84 8.98
CA GLN A 413 -17.83 -7.10 9.50
C GLN A 413 -17.16 -6.88 10.87
N SER A 414 -16.96 -7.96 11.62
CA SER A 414 -16.43 -7.94 12.99
C SER A 414 -15.07 -7.25 13.12
N SER A 415 -14.21 -7.33 12.10
CA SER A 415 -12.89 -6.69 12.08
C SER A 415 -12.93 -5.16 11.93
N ASN A 416 -14.09 -4.61 11.52
CA ASN A 416 -14.33 -3.17 11.38
C ASN A 416 -15.08 -2.58 12.58
N ILE A 417 -15.25 -3.35 13.65
CA ILE A 417 -15.89 -2.91 14.89
C ILE A 417 -14.91 -3.09 16.03
N LEU A 418 -14.41 -1.98 16.57
CA LEU A 418 -13.32 -1.94 17.54
C LEU A 418 -13.83 -1.54 18.94
N TRP A 419 -13.22 -2.12 19.97
CA TRP A 419 -13.46 -1.78 21.37
C TRP A 419 -12.23 -1.19 22.03
N LYS A 420 -12.49 -0.13 22.80
CA LYS A 420 -11.52 0.45 23.72
C LYS A 420 -12.23 1.01 24.95
N ASN A 421 -11.77 0.62 26.13
CA ASN A 421 -12.31 1.07 27.42
C ASN A 421 -13.84 0.92 27.51
N GLY A 422 -14.36 -0.22 27.04
CA GLY A 422 -15.80 -0.52 27.03
C GLY A 422 -16.62 0.23 25.98
N LYS A 423 -15.99 1.05 25.12
CA LYS A 423 -16.66 1.81 24.07
C LYS A 423 -16.39 1.20 22.70
N MET A 424 -17.45 1.00 21.94
CA MET A 424 -17.42 0.53 20.56
C MET A 424 -17.10 1.68 19.59
N ARG A 425 -16.40 1.38 18.49
CA ARG A 425 -16.18 2.24 17.33
C ARG A 425 -16.30 1.48 16.02
N ILE A 426 -17.09 1.99 15.09
CA ILE A 426 -17.26 1.50 13.73
C ILE A 426 -16.26 2.25 12.84
N ILE A 427 -15.47 1.50 12.07
CA ILE A 427 -14.46 2.03 11.15
C ILE A 427 -14.70 1.52 9.71
N ASP A 428 -13.99 2.11 8.74
CA ASP A 428 -14.04 1.69 7.33
C ASP A 428 -15.37 1.98 6.60
N PHE A 429 -16.11 3.00 7.06
CA PHE A 429 -17.42 3.42 6.51
C PHE A 429 -17.35 4.27 5.24
N GLN A 430 -16.17 4.59 4.70
CA GLN A 430 -16.05 5.47 3.53
C GLN A 430 -16.69 4.89 2.25
N GLY A 431 -16.93 3.57 2.21
CA GLY A 431 -17.60 2.88 1.11
C GLY A 431 -19.13 2.92 1.17
N MET A 432 -19.69 3.69 2.12
CA MET A 432 -21.12 3.72 2.39
C MET A 432 -21.95 4.17 1.19
N ARG A 433 -23.10 3.51 1.01
CA ARG A 433 -23.99 3.64 -0.14
C ARG A 433 -25.43 3.31 0.22
N ARG A 434 -26.37 3.62 -0.66
CA ARG A 434 -27.73 3.07 -0.55
C ARG A 434 -27.75 1.64 -1.07
N GLY A 435 -28.28 0.70 -0.31
CA GLY A 435 -28.32 -0.73 -0.64
C GLY A 435 -29.46 -1.49 0.05
N PRO A 436 -29.56 -2.82 -0.14
CA PRO A 436 -30.54 -3.66 0.55
C PRO A 436 -30.39 -3.58 2.07
N ALA A 437 -31.50 -3.44 2.80
CA ALA A 437 -31.51 -3.26 4.25
C ALA A 437 -30.86 -4.39 5.05
N LEU A 438 -30.81 -5.61 4.51
CA LEU A 438 -30.23 -6.78 5.18
C LEU A 438 -28.77 -7.06 4.82
N TYR A 439 -28.16 -6.26 3.94
CA TYR A 439 -26.81 -6.53 3.44
C TYR A 439 -25.74 -6.51 4.55
N ASP A 440 -25.73 -5.47 5.37
CA ASP A 440 -24.76 -5.35 6.47
C ASP A 440 -25.04 -6.36 7.60
N LEU A 441 -26.31 -6.71 7.83
CA LEU A 441 -26.66 -7.73 8.82
C LEU A 441 -26.12 -9.11 8.39
N ALA A 442 -26.27 -9.44 7.10
CA ALA A 442 -25.65 -10.61 6.49
C ALA A 442 -24.12 -10.58 6.65
N SER A 443 -23.48 -9.45 6.36
CA SER A 443 -22.03 -9.27 6.52
C SER A 443 -21.55 -9.49 7.96
N LEU A 444 -22.37 -9.17 8.96
CA LEU A 444 -22.02 -9.31 10.36
C LEU A 444 -22.27 -10.74 10.89
N LEU A 445 -23.39 -11.36 10.52
CA LEU A 445 -23.84 -12.63 11.10
C LEU A 445 -23.30 -13.87 10.39
N TYR A 446 -22.90 -13.72 9.12
CA TYR A 446 -22.23 -14.76 8.33
C TYR A 446 -20.75 -14.42 8.09
N ASP A 447 -20.19 -13.58 8.97
CA ASP A 447 -18.81 -13.14 8.90
C ASP A 447 -17.81 -14.32 8.95
N PRO A 448 -16.95 -14.53 7.92
CA PRO A 448 -15.91 -15.57 7.92
C PRO A 448 -14.84 -15.43 9.01
N TYR A 449 -14.68 -14.24 9.61
CA TYR A 449 -13.76 -14.00 10.73
C TYR A 449 -14.29 -14.54 12.06
N ALA A 450 -15.59 -14.81 12.16
CA ALA A 450 -16.27 -15.16 13.40
C ALA A 450 -17.10 -16.43 13.26
N ARG A 451 -17.25 -17.19 14.35
CA ARG A 451 -18.22 -18.30 14.39
C ARG A 451 -19.41 -17.90 15.24
N VAL A 452 -20.50 -17.48 14.60
CA VAL A 452 -21.78 -17.20 15.25
C VAL A 452 -22.63 -18.47 15.18
N ALA A 453 -23.06 -19.01 16.33
CA ALA A 453 -23.92 -20.18 16.38
C ALA A 453 -25.31 -19.87 15.80
N ASP A 454 -25.98 -20.86 15.21
CA ASP A 454 -27.31 -20.67 14.58
C ASP A 454 -28.35 -20.08 15.53
N ALA A 455 -28.39 -20.55 16.79
CA ALA A 455 -29.28 -20.00 17.81
C ALA A 455 -29.02 -18.51 18.09
N ASP A 456 -27.75 -18.11 18.16
CA ASP A 456 -27.35 -16.72 18.37
C ASP A 456 -27.68 -15.88 17.14
N ARG A 457 -27.42 -16.40 15.94
CA ARG A 457 -27.74 -15.76 14.65
C ARG A 457 -29.24 -15.44 14.56
N LYS A 458 -30.10 -16.42 14.84
CA LYS A 458 -31.56 -16.25 14.83
C LYS A 458 -32.02 -15.22 15.86
N ALA A 459 -31.45 -15.25 17.07
CA ALA A 459 -31.76 -14.27 18.11
C ALA A 459 -31.34 -12.84 17.71
N LEU A 460 -30.17 -12.68 17.08
CA LEU A 460 -29.66 -11.40 16.59
C LEU A 460 -30.44 -10.89 15.37
N ALA A 461 -30.88 -11.77 14.46
CA ALA A 461 -31.74 -11.40 13.34
C ALA A 461 -33.13 -10.92 13.83
N ALA A 462 -33.71 -11.59 14.82
CA ALA A 462 -34.96 -11.16 15.45
C ALA A 462 -34.82 -9.81 16.17
N LEU A 463 -33.67 -9.58 16.83
CA LEU A 463 -33.33 -8.28 17.39
C LEU A 463 -33.28 -7.20 16.30
N TYR A 464 -32.58 -7.45 15.19
CA TYR A 464 -32.52 -6.51 14.08
C TYR A 464 -33.89 -6.18 13.51
N ALA A 465 -34.76 -7.18 13.31
CA ALA A 465 -36.13 -6.97 12.84
C ALA A 465 -36.89 -5.98 13.74
N ARG A 466 -36.82 -6.19 15.07
CA ARG A 466 -37.44 -5.30 16.05
C ARG A 466 -36.89 -3.87 15.99
N GLU A 467 -35.57 -3.72 15.98
CA GLU A 467 -34.93 -2.39 16.02
C GLU A 467 -35.06 -1.64 14.68
N SER A 468 -35.04 -2.34 13.55
CA SER A 468 -35.20 -1.75 12.21
C SER A 468 -36.66 -1.41 11.89
N GLY A 469 -37.62 -2.14 12.48
CA GLY A 469 -39.05 -2.05 12.14
C GLY A 469 -39.47 -2.97 11.00
N LEU A 470 -38.57 -3.83 10.50
CA LEU A 470 -38.90 -4.84 9.50
C LEU A 470 -39.67 -6.00 10.12
N ALA A 471 -40.55 -6.64 9.34
CA ALA A 471 -41.23 -7.84 9.78
C ALA A 471 -40.22 -8.97 10.03
N GLN A 472 -40.35 -9.67 11.17
CA GLN A 472 -39.42 -10.75 11.51
C GLN A 472 -39.41 -11.88 10.47
N THR A 473 -40.57 -12.17 9.86
CA THR A 473 -40.68 -13.15 8.76
C THR A 473 -39.88 -12.70 7.53
N HIS A 474 -40.00 -11.43 7.15
CA HIS A 474 -39.25 -10.85 6.04
C HIS A 474 -37.73 -10.96 6.25
N VAL A 475 -37.26 -10.61 7.46
CA VAL A 475 -35.83 -10.75 7.81
C VAL A 475 -35.38 -12.21 7.72
N ALA A 476 -36.16 -13.15 8.24
CA ALA A 476 -35.81 -14.57 8.22
C ALA A 476 -35.75 -15.15 6.79
N GLU A 477 -36.68 -14.75 5.93
CA GLU A 477 -36.77 -15.26 4.54
C GLU A 477 -35.72 -14.64 3.61
N THR A 478 -35.32 -13.38 3.85
CA THR A 478 -34.44 -12.64 2.92
C THR A 478 -32.97 -12.62 3.34
N LEU A 479 -32.67 -12.73 4.64
CA LEU A 479 -31.29 -12.71 5.15
C LEU A 479 -30.37 -13.78 4.51
N PRO A 480 -30.80 -15.03 4.28
CA PRO A 480 -29.98 -16.04 3.61
C PRO A 480 -29.50 -15.63 2.20
N PHE A 481 -30.36 -14.97 1.41
CA PHE A 481 -29.98 -14.46 0.09
C PHE A 481 -28.93 -13.35 0.18
N ALA A 482 -29.08 -12.43 1.13
CA ALA A 482 -28.10 -11.37 1.38
C ALA A 482 -26.75 -11.94 1.84
N ALA A 483 -26.79 -12.98 2.69
CA ALA A 483 -25.60 -13.70 3.15
C ALA A 483 -24.87 -14.39 2.00
N ALA A 484 -25.59 -15.14 1.15
CA ALA A 484 -25.01 -15.79 -0.01
C ALA A 484 -24.30 -14.78 -0.93
N GLN A 485 -24.93 -13.64 -1.23
CA GLN A 485 -24.34 -12.60 -2.09
C GLN A 485 -23.07 -12.00 -1.46
N ARG A 486 -23.10 -11.71 -0.16
CA ARG A 486 -21.94 -11.16 0.56
C ARG A 486 -20.77 -12.14 0.64
N LEU A 487 -21.05 -13.44 0.75
CA LEU A 487 -20.03 -14.49 0.81
C LEU A 487 -19.41 -14.77 -0.56
N VAL A 488 -20.21 -14.72 -1.64
CA VAL A 488 -19.71 -14.74 -3.03
C VAL A 488 -18.72 -13.59 -3.26
N GLN A 489 -19.09 -12.38 -2.85
CA GLN A 489 -18.20 -11.20 -2.91
C GLN A 489 -16.91 -11.41 -2.09
N ALA A 490 -17.03 -11.95 -0.87
CA ALA A 490 -15.87 -12.21 0.00
C ALA A 490 -14.90 -13.22 -0.63
N LEU A 491 -15.43 -14.32 -1.15
CA LEU A 491 -14.64 -15.39 -1.78
C LEU A 491 -13.91 -14.90 -3.04
N GLY A 492 -14.57 -14.07 -3.87
CA GLY A 492 -13.92 -13.41 -5.00
C GLY A 492 -12.77 -12.50 -4.56
N ALA A 493 -12.99 -11.69 -3.52
CA ALA A 493 -11.96 -10.83 -2.96
C ALA A 493 -10.77 -11.62 -2.38
N TYR A 494 -11.02 -12.70 -1.64
CA TYR A 494 -9.98 -13.57 -1.09
C TYR A 494 -9.19 -14.27 -2.18
N GLY A 495 -9.85 -14.78 -3.24
CA GLY A 495 -9.18 -15.36 -4.40
C GLY A 495 -8.23 -14.37 -5.08
N ARG A 496 -8.68 -13.11 -5.25
CA ARG A 496 -7.85 -12.05 -5.83
C ARG A 496 -6.67 -11.70 -4.94
N LEU A 497 -6.89 -11.48 -3.65
CA LEU A 497 -5.84 -11.13 -2.69
C LEU A 497 -4.78 -12.23 -2.55
N ALA A 498 -5.20 -13.50 -2.56
CA ALA A 498 -4.28 -14.63 -2.59
C ALA A 498 -3.42 -14.63 -3.87
N SER A 499 -3.98 -14.26 -5.02
CA SER A 499 -3.25 -14.20 -6.30
C SER A 499 -2.20 -13.08 -6.39
N VAL A 500 -2.26 -12.07 -5.50
CA VAL A 500 -1.32 -10.94 -5.46
C VAL A 500 -0.37 -10.98 -4.26
N GLY A 501 -0.17 -12.17 -3.67
CA GLY A 501 0.85 -12.39 -2.64
C GLY A 501 0.43 -12.03 -1.20
N GLN A 502 -0.88 -12.05 -0.89
CA GLN A 502 -1.38 -11.96 0.49
C GLN A 502 -1.98 -13.30 0.97
N PRO A 503 -1.15 -14.32 1.26
CA PRO A 503 -1.62 -15.68 1.54
C PRO A 503 -2.44 -15.79 2.85
N GLY A 504 -2.31 -14.81 3.76
CA GLY A 504 -3.01 -14.81 5.05
C GLY A 504 -4.54 -14.83 4.94
N PHE A 505 -5.12 -14.41 3.81
CA PHE A 505 -6.57 -14.46 3.59
C PHE A 505 -7.09 -15.86 3.25
N ALA A 506 -6.22 -16.80 2.85
CA ALA A 506 -6.63 -18.15 2.51
C ALA A 506 -7.29 -18.89 3.68
N ARG A 507 -6.91 -18.55 4.93
CA ARG A 507 -7.50 -19.15 6.14
C ARG A 507 -8.99 -18.87 6.33
N PHE A 508 -9.52 -17.83 5.68
CA PHE A 508 -10.94 -17.45 5.76
C PHE A 508 -11.79 -18.03 4.63
N ILE A 509 -11.17 -18.71 3.65
CA ILE A 509 -11.90 -19.30 2.52
C ILE A 509 -12.81 -20.44 2.99
N LEU A 510 -12.28 -21.36 3.79
CA LEU A 510 -13.07 -22.48 4.30
C LEU A 510 -14.25 -22.02 5.19
N PRO A 511 -14.06 -21.16 6.21
CA PRO A 511 -15.20 -20.60 6.97
C PRO A 511 -16.21 -19.85 6.09
N ALA A 512 -15.76 -19.13 5.06
CA ALA A 512 -16.66 -18.46 4.12
C ALA A 512 -17.49 -19.45 3.29
N LEU A 513 -16.90 -20.57 2.85
CA LEU A 513 -17.62 -21.62 2.13
C LEU A 513 -18.63 -22.34 3.03
N GLU A 514 -18.28 -22.62 4.29
CA GLU A 514 -19.20 -23.23 5.26
C GLU A 514 -20.41 -22.32 5.53
N ASN A 515 -20.17 -21.01 5.70
CA ASN A 515 -21.25 -20.04 5.82
C ASN A 515 -22.07 -19.91 4.52
N LEU A 516 -21.43 -20.04 3.36
CA LEU A 516 -22.10 -19.96 2.05
C LEU A 516 -23.03 -21.16 1.86
N LEU A 517 -22.58 -22.36 2.20
CA LEU A 517 -23.39 -23.57 2.17
C LEU A 517 -24.63 -23.41 3.06
N ALA A 518 -24.45 -23.02 4.32
CA ALA A 518 -25.57 -22.80 5.23
C ALA A 518 -26.57 -21.75 4.70
N ALA A 519 -26.08 -20.63 4.18
CA ALA A 519 -26.94 -19.60 3.58
C ALA A 519 -27.65 -20.08 2.32
N ALA A 520 -26.98 -20.88 1.48
CA ALA A 520 -27.55 -21.42 0.25
C ALA A 520 -28.65 -22.45 0.55
N ASP A 521 -28.44 -23.32 1.53
CA ASP A 521 -29.44 -24.29 1.99
C ASP A 521 -30.68 -23.59 2.55
N GLU A 522 -30.50 -22.57 3.40
CA GLU A 522 -31.60 -21.77 3.95
C GLU A 522 -32.36 -20.97 2.87
N ALA A 523 -31.70 -20.61 1.76
CA ALA A 523 -32.28 -19.85 0.64
C ALA A 523 -32.82 -20.73 -0.51
N GLU A 524 -32.70 -22.05 -0.40
CA GLU A 524 -32.98 -22.99 -1.50
C GLU A 524 -32.24 -22.60 -2.80
N LEU A 525 -30.93 -22.39 -2.69
CA LEU A 525 -30.01 -22.11 -3.81
C LEU A 525 -29.19 -23.37 -4.09
N ASP A 526 -29.87 -24.41 -4.60
CA ASP A 526 -29.36 -25.79 -4.67
C ASP A 526 -28.03 -25.91 -5.42
N ALA A 527 -27.86 -25.18 -6.53
CA ALA A 527 -26.65 -25.29 -7.33
C ALA A 527 -25.46 -24.57 -6.67
N LEU A 528 -25.71 -23.44 -6.01
CA LEU A 528 -24.70 -22.73 -5.22
C LEU A 528 -24.31 -23.51 -3.96
N GLY A 529 -25.28 -24.15 -3.29
CA GLY A 529 -25.05 -25.04 -2.15
C GLY A 529 -24.19 -26.24 -2.55
N GLY A 530 -24.56 -26.94 -3.63
CA GLY A 530 -23.76 -28.05 -4.16
C GLY A 530 -22.34 -27.63 -4.55
N LEU A 531 -22.17 -26.45 -5.17
CA LEU A 531 -20.84 -25.91 -5.46
C LEU A 531 -20.04 -25.63 -4.18
N ALA A 532 -20.65 -25.05 -3.15
CA ALA A 532 -19.99 -24.78 -1.88
C ALA A 532 -19.52 -26.08 -1.20
N GLU A 533 -20.35 -27.11 -1.19
CA GLU A 533 -20.02 -28.44 -0.65
C GLU A 533 -18.80 -29.07 -1.35
N GLU A 534 -18.78 -29.04 -2.69
CA GLU A 534 -17.64 -29.52 -3.48
C GLU A 534 -16.34 -28.76 -3.13
N LEU A 535 -16.43 -27.44 -2.98
CA LEU A 535 -15.28 -26.59 -2.66
C LEU A 535 -14.75 -26.84 -1.24
N ILE A 536 -15.64 -27.03 -0.27
CA ILE A 536 -15.29 -27.43 1.10
C ILE A 536 -14.49 -28.74 1.08
N ALA A 537 -14.96 -29.75 0.31
CA ALA A 537 -14.27 -31.02 0.20
C ALA A 537 -12.84 -30.88 -0.37
N ILE A 538 -12.62 -29.94 -1.29
CA ILE A 538 -11.29 -29.64 -1.84
C ILE A 538 -10.39 -28.97 -0.79
N GLU A 539 -10.88 -27.95 -0.11
CA GLU A 539 -10.12 -27.24 0.93
C GLU A 539 -9.74 -28.15 2.10
N MET A 540 -10.66 -29.03 2.52
CA MET A 540 -10.39 -30.04 3.54
C MET A 540 -9.30 -31.01 3.11
N LYS A 541 -9.30 -31.48 1.85
CA LYS A 541 -8.23 -32.35 1.33
C LYS A 541 -6.87 -31.65 1.38
N HIS A 542 -6.80 -30.39 0.95
CA HIS A 542 -5.56 -29.61 0.98
C HIS A 542 -5.01 -29.42 2.41
N ALA A 543 -5.88 -29.18 3.39
CA ALA A 543 -5.49 -29.04 4.79
C ALA A 543 -4.86 -30.34 5.36
N HIS A 544 -5.41 -31.51 5.00
CA HIS A 544 -4.89 -32.80 5.44
C HIS A 544 -3.53 -33.13 4.82
N THR A 545 -3.30 -32.80 3.54
CA THR A 545 -2.00 -33.02 2.88
C THR A 545 -0.90 -32.12 3.47
N HIS A 546 -1.22 -30.89 3.85
CA HIS A 546 -0.29 -29.98 4.52
C HIS A 546 0.06 -30.43 5.95
N ALA A 547 -0.91 -30.90 6.73
CA ALA A 547 -0.68 -31.41 8.08
C ALA A 547 0.21 -32.67 8.10
N ALA A 548 0.05 -33.57 7.11
CA ALA A 548 0.87 -34.77 6.95
C ALA A 548 2.33 -34.45 6.61
N HIS A 549 2.59 -33.43 5.79
CA HIS A 549 3.97 -32.99 5.46
C HIS A 549 4.68 -32.29 6.63
N VAL A 550 3.96 -31.55 7.48
CA VAL A 550 4.54 -30.90 8.67
C VAL A 550 4.86 -31.90 9.78
N HIS A 551 4.04 -32.93 9.97
CA HIS A 551 4.32 -34.01 10.94
C HIS A 551 5.41 -34.99 10.46
N GLY A 552 5.65 -35.10 9.15
CA GLY A 552 6.75 -35.90 8.60
C GLY A 552 8.14 -35.31 8.85
N ARG A 553 8.28 -33.98 8.99
CA ARG A 553 9.57 -33.32 9.27
C ARG A 553 9.93 -33.17 10.76
N ALA A 554 9.02 -33.52 11.66
CA ALA A 554 9.28 -33.52 13.11
C ALA A 554 9.73 -34.90 13.64
N LYS A 555 9.89 -35.88 12.75
CA LYS A 555 10.32 -37.25 13.07
C LYS A 555 11.64 -37.66 12.41
N ASP A 556 12.34 -36.73 11.78
CA ASP A 556 13.68 -36.95 11.22
C ASP A 556 14.73 -36.13 11.96
#